data_AF-A0AAV9QPZ9-F1
#
_entry.id   AF-A0AAV9QPZ9-F1
#
_cell.length_a   1.000
_cell.length_b   1.000
_cell.length_c   1.000
_cell.angle_alpha   90.00
_cell.angle_beta   90.00
_cell.angle_gamma   90.00
#
_symmetry.space_group_name_H-M   'P 1'
#
loop_
_entity.id
_entity.type
_entity.pdbx_description
1 polymer ?
#
loop_
_entity_poly.entity_id
_entity_poly.type
_entity_poly.pdbx_seq_one_letter_code
_entity_poly.pdbx_strand_id
1 'polypeptide(L)'
;MEAASVRAELRFRDGQNRTFSVRTGAGLSALSTAISELNQKASQLLTELVDSERARAGSARGEEADGGDEESDEDEEEDENSLNSDLQPIAKRSKTS
;
A
#
# COMPACT_ATOMS: atom_id res chain seq x y z
N MET A 1 -17.18 -24.59 15.73
CA MET A 1 -16.10 -24.43 14.76
C MET A 1 -15.65 -22.99 14.86
N GLU A 2 -14.41 -22.71 15.28
CA GLU A 2 -13.91 -21.33 15.27
C GLU A 2 -13.81 -20.85 13.81
N ALA A 3 -14.22 -19.61 13.55
CA ALA A 3 -14.06 -19.03 12.22
C ALA A 3 -12.57 -18.81 11.96
N ALA A 4 -12.07 -19.29 10.81
CA ALA A 4 -10.71 -18.99 10.39
C ALA A 4 -10.50 -17.46 10.28
N SER A 5 -9.27 -17.00 10.48
CA SER A 5 -8.94 -15.57 10.38
C SER A 5 -7.56 -15.39 9.77
N VAL A 6 -7.37 -14.28 9.07
CA VAL A 6 -6.05 -13.82 8.62
C VAL A 6 -5.57 -12.77 9.62
N ARG A 7 -4.33 -12.93 10.11
CA ARG A 7 -3.76 -12.09 11.15
C ARG A 7 -2.49 -11.43 10.63
N ALA A 8 -2.32 -10.15 10.97
CA ALA A 8 -1.08 -9.42 10.79
C ALA A 8 -0.61 -8.85 12.12
N GLU A 9 0.70 -8.70 12.25
CA GLU A 9 1.36 -8.14 13.41
C GLU A 9 2.37 -7.09 12.95
N LEU A 10 2.25 -5.89 13.48
CA LEU A 10 3.24 -4.84 13.37
C LEU A 10 4.08 -4.80 14.65
N ARG A 11 5.39 -4.90 14.48
CA ARG A 11 6.36 -4.82 15.58
C ARG A 11 7.16 -3.53 15.50
N PHE A 12 7.07 -2.74 16.55
CA PHE A 12 7.77 -1.47 16.67
C PHE A 12 9.19 -1.66 17.23
N ARG A 13 10.04 -0.66 17.01
CA ARG A 13 11.44 -0.67 17.50
C ARG A 13 11.55 -0.57 19.03
N ASP A 14 10.54 0.01 19.67
CA ASP A 14 10.43 0.10 21.13
C ASP A 14 9.96 -1.23 21.78
N GLY A 15 9.75 -2.27 20.98
CA GLY A 15 9.29 -3.58 21.45
C GLY A 15 7.77 -3.70 21.61
N GLN A 16 7.00 -2.64 21.33
CA GLN A 16 5.55 -2.74 21.28
C GLN A 16 5.11 -3.51 20.02
N ASN A 17 3.97 -4.22 20.13
CA ASN A 17 3.37 -4.93 19.00
C ASN A 17 1.91 -4.51 18.86
N ARG A 18 1.45 -4.36 17.62
CA ARG A 18 0.04 -4.19 17.26
C ARG A 18 -0.40 -5.35 16.40
N THR A 19 -1.44 -6.04 16.84
CA THR A 19 -2.05 -7.14 16.10
C THR A 19 -3.39 -6.70 15.53
N PHE A 20 -3.70 -7.15 14.32
CA PHE A 20 -5.04 -7.05 13.77
C PHE A 20 -5.40 -8.34 13.03
N SER A 21 -6.69 -8.67 13.05
CA SER A 21 -7.22 -9.91 12.46
C SER A 21 -8.49 -9.62 11.68
N VAL A 22 -8.61 -10.23 10.50
CA VAL A 22 -9.82 -10.22 9.68
C VAL A 22 -10.39 -11.63 9.70
N ARG A 23 -11.65 -11.77 10.10
CA ARG A 23 -12.33 -13.08 10.06
C ARG A 23 -12.59 -13.47 8.61
N THR A 24 -12.32 -14.73 8.29
CA THR A 24 -12.59 -15.28 6.97
C THR A 24 -13.90 -16.07 6.97
N GLY A 25 -14.70 -15.89 5.93
CA GLY A 25 -15.78 -16.83 5.61
C GLY A 25 -15.27 -18.17 5.10
N ALA A 26 -16.18 -19.07 4.73
CA ALA A 26 -15.81 -20.35 4.11
C ALA A 26 -15.42 -20.15 2.64
N GLY A 27 -14.36 -20.83 2.21
CA GLY A 27 -13.92 -20.87 0.82
C GLY A 27 -12.83 -19.84 0.44
N LEU A 28 -12.23 -20.05 -0.73
CA LEU A 28 -11.07 -19.29 -1.20
C LEU A 28 -11.42 -17.84 -1.60
N SER A 29 -12.64 -17.59 -2.06
CA SER A 29 -13.11 -16.23 -2.37
C SER A 29 -13.14 -15.36 -1.12
N ALA A 30 -13.71 -15.89 -0.02
CA ALA A 30 -13.75 -15.21 1.27
C ALA A 30 -12.35 -14.98 1.85
N LEU A 31 -11.42 -15.92 1.64
CA LEU A 31 -10.02 -15.74 2.01
C LEU A 31 -9.35 -14.61 1.20
N SER A 32 -9.57 -14.57 -0.12
CA SER A 32 -9.06 -13.51 -0.98
C SER A 32 -9.55 -12.12 -0.54
N THR A 33 -10.85 -11.99 -0.27
CA THR A 33 -11.43 -10.75 0.28
C THR A 33 -10.80 -10.36 1.62
N ALA A 34 -10.64 -11.32 2.54
CA ALA A 34 -10.05 -11.05 3.84
C ALA A 34 -8.57 -10.62 3.74
N ILE A 35 -7.81 -11.18 2.80
CA ILE A 35 -6.43 -10.77 2.51
C ILE A 35 -6.41 -9.33 1.98
N SER A 36 -7.27 -8.99 1.03
CA SER A 36 -7.37 -7.61 0.51
C SER A 36 -7.74 -6.60 1.59
N GLU A 37 -8.69 -6.93 2.46
CA GLU A 37 -9.07 -6.09 3.60
C GLU A 37 -7.90 -5.90 4.58
N LEU A 38 -7.18 -6.98 4.89
CA LEU A 38 -5.99 -6.93 5.75
C LEU A 38 -4.91 -6.03 5.14
N ASN A 39 -4.73 -6.11 3.82
CA ASN A 39 -3.76 -5.31 3.08
C ASN A 39 -4.09 -3.83 3.14
N GLN A 40 -5.36 -3.46 2.90
CA GLN A 40 -5.83 -2.08 3.00
C GLN A 40 -5.61 -1.52 4.42
N LYS A 41 -5.95 -2.29 5.46
CA LYS A 41 -5.73 -1.91 6.86
C LYS A 41 -4.24 -1.72 7.17
N ALA A 42 -3.38 -2.60 6.66
CA ALA A 42 -1.94 -2.51 6.84
C ALA A 42 -1.38 -1.25 6.16
N SER A 43 -1.77 -0.99 4.91
CA SER A 43 -1.35 0.21 4.17
C SER A 43 -1.77 1.48 4.89
N GLN A 44 -3.03 1.59 5.32
CA GLN A 44 -3.52 2.75 6.05
C GLN A 44 -2.69 3.00 7.33
N LEU A 45 -2.48 1.94 8.12
CA LEU A 45 -1.74 2.06 9.38
C LEU A 45 -0.27 2.46 9.15
N LEU A 46 0.37 1.96 8.10
CA LEU A 46 1.73 2.34 7.75
C LEU A 46 1.81 3.79 7.26
N THR A 47 0.83 4.25 6.47
CA THR A 47 0.71 5.66 6.06
C THR A 47 0.60 6.57 7.28
N GLU A 48 -0.33 6.28 8.20
CA GLU A 48 -0.51 7.06 9.44
C GLU A 48 0.79 7.12 10.26
N LEU A 49 1.57 6.04 10.30
CA LEU A 49 2.86 6.02 11.00
C LEU A 49 3.89 6.91 10.33
N VAL A 50 4.01 6.84 8.99
CA VAL A 50 4.91 7.70 8.23
C VAL A 50 4.55 9.17 8.42
N ASP A 51 3.27 9.51 8.37
CA ASP A 51 2.78 10.88 8.56
C ASP A 51 3.08 11.39 9.97
N SER A 52 2.87 10.55 10.99
CA SER A 52 3.21 10.90 12.38
C SER A 52 4.71 11.13 12.58
N GLU A 53 5.56 10.37 11.88
CA GLU A 53 7.01 10.53 11.93
C GLU A 53 7.45 11.82 11.22
N ARG A 54 6.86 12.12 10.06
CA ARG A 54 7.08 13.37 9.31
C ARG A 54 6.68 14.59 10.13
N ALA A 55 5.51 14.58 10.76
CA ALA A 55 5.04 15.68 11.60
C ALA A 55 5.97 15.93 12.80
N ARG A 56 6.47 14.85 13.43
CA ARG A 56 7.43 14.95 14.54
C ARG A 56 8.79 15.48 14.07
N ALA A 57 9.27 15.06 12.90
CA ALA A 57 10.51 15.57 12.31
C ALA A 57 10.39 17.04 11.86
N GLY A 58 9.25 17.42 11.29
CA GLY A 58 8.95 18.81 10.90
C GLY A 58 8.80 19.74 12.10
N SER A 59 8.19 19.26 13.20
CA SER A 59 8.09 20.03 14.45
C SER A 59 9.45 20.27 15.12
N ALA A 60 10.45 19.40 14.87
CA ALA A 60 11.81 19.60 15.37
C ALA A 60 12.62 20.64 14.58
N ARG A 61 12.09 21.15 13.45
CA ARG A 61 12.74 22.16 12.60
C ARG A 61 12.10 23.55 12.72
N GLY A 62 11.13 23.72 13.62
CA GLY A 62 10.40 24.96 13.81
C GLY A 62 11.01 25.90 14.87
N GLU A 63 12.24 26.38 14.66
CA GLU A 63 12.74 27.62 15.31
C GLU A 63 13.55 28.53 14.35
N GLU A 64 13.60 28.22 13.05
CA GLU A 64 14.21 29.11 12.05
C GLU A 64 13.20 29.32 10.92
N ALA A 65 12.49 30.46 10.94
CA ALA A 65 11.65 30.91 9.86
C ALA A 65 12.51 31.42 8.69
N ASP A 66 12.29 30.93 7.46
CA ASP A 66 12.47 31.74 6.24
C ASP A 66 11.69 31.13 5.06
N GLY A 67 11.06 31.99 4.26
CA GLY A 67 10.01 31.65 3.29
C GLY A 67 10.47 31.29 1.87
N GLY A 68 9.48 30.98 1.03
CA GLY A 68 9.58 30.64 -0.41
C GLY A 68 9.44 29.14 -0.65
N ASP A 69 8.59 28.61 -1.51
CA ASP A 69 7.88 29.17 -2.67
C ASP A 69 6.71 28.22 -3.00
N GLU A 70 5.58 28.78 -3.43
CA GLU A 70 4.40 28.06 -3.91
C GLU A 70 4.59 27.75 -5.40
N GLU A 71 5.23 26.63 -5.74
CA GLU A 71 5.27 26.16 -7.14
C GLU A 71 4.05 25.26 -7.37
N SER A 72 2.93 25.91 -7.71
CA SER A 72 1.71 25.31 -8.21
C SER A 72 1.87 25.04 -9.71
N ASP A 73 2.31 23.85 -10.10
CA ASP A 73 2.20 23.37 -11.49
C ASP A 73 0.89 22.59 -11.64
N GLU A 74 -0.16 23.34 -11.99
CA GLU A 74 -1.33 22.82 -12.69
C GLU A 74 -0.95 22.69 -14.17
N ASP A 75 -0.77 21.47 -14.67
CA ASP A 75 -0.82 21.22 -16.11
C ASP A 75 -1.84 20.11 -16.39
N GLU A 76 -2.88 20.54 -17.10
CA GLU A 76 -4.13 19.86 -17.41
C GLU A 76 -3.95 18.67 -18.37
N GLU A 77 -4.80 17.67 -18.17
CA GLU A 77 -4.97 16.45 -18.95
C GLU A 77 -5.43 16.74 -20.40
N GLU A 78 -4.81 16.11 -21.41
CA GLU A 78 -5.52 15.75 -22.63
C GLU A 78 -5.42 14.23 -22.87
N ASP A 79 -6.56 13.61 -22.60
CA ASP A 79 -6.90 12.22 -22.83
C ASP A 79 -7.21 11.96 -24.32
N GLU A 80 -7.30 10.68 -24.66
CA GLU A 80 -7.84 10.09 -25.90
C GLU A 80 -6.88 9.87 -27.08
N ASN A 81 -6.47 8.61 -27.28
CA ASN A 81 -7.14 7.76 -28.28
C ASN A 81 -6.62 6.30 -28.22
N SER A 82 -7.30 5.49 -27.41
CA SER A 82 -8.02 4.29 -27.83
C SER A 82 -7.43 3.34 -28.90
N LEU A 83 -7.43 2.06 -28.51
CA LEU A 83 -7.79 0.88 -29.31
C LEU A 83 -6.75 0.37 -30.32
N ASN A 84 -6.09 -0.73 -29.96
CA ASN A 84 -6.38 -2.07 -30.51
C ASN A 84 -5.31 -3.05 -29.99
N SER A 85 -5.71 -4.10 -29.28
CA SER A 85 -5.91 -5.45 -29.86
C SER A 85 -4.56 -6.07 -30.25
N ASP A 86 -4.15 -7.25 -29.84
CA ASP A 86 -4.90 -8.46 -29.61
C ASP A 86 -3.86 -9.54 -29.24
N LEU A 87 -4.26 -10.52 -28.42
CA LEU A 87 -3.75 -11.91 -28.41
C LEU A 87 -2.35 -12.24 -27.86
N GLN A 88 -2.36 -13.27 -27.00
CA GLN A 88 -1.26 -13.88 -26.25
C GLN A 88 -0.31 -14.79 -27.10
N PRO A 89 0.43 -15.76 -26.51
CA PRO A 89 1.90 -15.80 -26.47
C PRO A 89 2.50 -16.85 -27.44
N ILE A 90 3.81 -16.81 -27.72
CA ILE A 90 4.48 -17.96 -28.34
C ILE A 90 5.77 -18.38 -27.65
N ALA A 91 5.85 -19.69 -27.52
CA ALA A 91 6.70 -20.51 -26.68
C ALA A 91 8.13 -20.70 -27.20
N LYS A 92 9.03 -21.01 -26.23
CA LYS A 92 10.16 -21.94 -26.26
C LYS A 92 11.07 -21.95 -27.50
N ARG A 93 12.35 -21.64 -27.31
CA ARG A 93 13.46 -22.36 -27.98
C ARG A 93 14.65 -22.56 -27.03
N SER A 94 14.86 -23.79 -26.61
CA SER A 94 16.11 -24.29 -26.05
C SER A 94 17.20 -24.30 -27.11
N LYS A 95 18.46 -23.96 -26.76
CA LYS A 95 19.63 -24.67 -27.31
C LYS A 95 20.85 -24.52 -26.39
N THR A 96 21.37 -25.66 -25.99
CA THR A 96 22.67 -25.85 -25.34
C THR A 96 23.76 -25.70 -26.39
N SER A 97 24.89 -25.11 -26.04
CA SER A 97 26.19 -25.47 -26.60
C SER A 97 27.28 -25.15 -25.61
#